data_AF-A0A3P8AKS4-F1
#
_entry.id   AF-A0A3P8AKS4-F1
#
_cell.length_a   1.000
_cell.length_b   1.000
_cell.length_c   1.000
_cell.angle_alpha   90.00
_cell.angle_beta   90.00
_cell.angle_gamma   90.00
#
_symmetry.space_group_name_H-M   'P 1'
#
loop_
_entity.id
_entity.type
_entity.pdbx_description
1 polymer ?
#
loop_
_entity_poly.entity_id
_entity_poly.type
_entity_poly.pdbx_seq_one_letter_code
_entity_poly.pdbx_strand_id
1 'polypeptide(L)'
;MENPTLALQMASRCNLPGAEDLFFKKFDSLFQSGDFIQAAELAANAPKGILRTPQTIQRFQQMSTVAPSALSHYFGILLDQGQLNKFESLEVCKPVLQHKRKSLLEKWLKEDKLECSEELGDLVKQADPTLALSVYLRANVPPKVVQCFAETGQFQKIIVYAKKVGYTPDYIFLLHNLTRINPDQGLQFAQMLVQDQEPLVDLEQVVKAFMDQGLVQQCTSFLLDALKHNRPSEGHLQTRLLEMNLMSAPQVADAILGNQMFSHYDRAAIAQLCEKAGLLQRALEHYTDLYDIKRAVVNTHLLNHEVSTFACNLNLLYVS
;
A
#
# COMPACT_ATOMS: atom_id res chain seq x y z
N MET A 1 1.31 63.82 18.19
CA MET A 1 1.83 63.39 16.88
C MET A 1 2.07 61.88 16.94
N GLU A 2 1.00 61.10 16.75
CA GLU A 2 1.12 59.66 16.54
C GLU A 2 1.54 59.48 15.07
N ASN A 3 2.75 59.00 14.83
CA ASN A 3 3.26 58.76 13.47
C ASN A 3 3.26 57.25 13.19
N PRO A 4 2.09 56.64 12.89
CA PRO A 4 1.95 55.20 12.73
C PRO A 4 2.82 54.65 11.59
N THR A 5 3.11 55.48 10.58
CA THR A 5 4.02 55.16 9.48
C THR A 5 5.46 54.95 9.95
N LEU A 6 5.95 55.79 10.86
CA LEU A 6 7.30 55.68 11.41
C LEU A 6 7.38 54.48 12.37
N ALA A 7 6.34 54.27 13.17
CA ALA A 7 6.21 53.10 14.06
C ALA A 7 6.22 51.77 13.27
N LEU A 8 5.54 51.70 12.12
CA LEU A 8 5.53 50.52 11.24
C LEU A 8 6.89 50.25 10.59
N GLN A 9 7.59 51.30 10.13
CA GLN A 9 8.93 51.14 9.56
C GLN A 9 9.96 50.72 10.60
N MET A 10 9.86 51.23 11.83
CA MET A 10 10.73 50.82 12.94
C MET A 10 10.40 49.40 13.40
N ALA A 11 9.11 49.03 13.45
CA ALA A 11 8.66 47.70 13.81
C ALA A 11 9.10 46.63 12.79
N SER A 12 8.96 46.89 11.49
CA SER A 12 9.39 45.94 10.46
C SER A 12 10.91 45.77 10.42
N ARG A 13 11.67 46.85 10.69
CA ARG A 13 13.14 46.81 10.71
C ARG A 13 13.72 46.22 11.99
N CYS A 14 13.08 46.42 13.13
CA CYS A 14 13.63 46.04 14.44
C CYS A 14 12.93 44.83 15.08
N ASN A 15 11.95 44.20 14.43
CA ASN A 15 11.22 43.04 14.95
C ASN A 15 10.66 43.25 16.38
N LEU A 16 10.22 44.48 16.67
CA LEU A 16 9.78 44.89 18.01
C LEU A 16 8.45 44.23 18.39
N PRO A 17 8.34 43.57 19.56
CA PRO A 17 7.08 43.02 20.04
C PRO A 17 6.08 44.15 20.35
N GLY A 18 4.79 43.95 19.99
CA GLY A 18 3.71 44.92 20.23
C GLY A 18 3.29 45.78 19.02
N ALA A 19 3.96 45.64 17.87
CA ALA A 19 3.54 46.31 16.63
C ALA A 19 2.46 45.55 15.83
N GLU A 20 2.05 44.38 16.30
CA GLU A 20 1.10 43.48 15.63
C GLU A 20 -0.25 44.18 15.40
N ASP A 21 -0.75 44.88 16.41
CA ASP A 21 -2.01 45.65 16.35
C ASP A 21 -1.97 46.78 15.31
N LEU A 22 -0.79 47.36 15.04
CA LEU A 22 -0.65 48.41 14.03
C LEU A 22 -0.78 47.84 12.61
N PHE A 23 -0.29 46.61 12.38
CA PHE A 23 -0.46 45.93 11.09
C PHE A 23 -1.93 45.53 10.86
N PHE A 24 -2.63 45.03 11.89
CA PHE A 24 -4.06 44.75 11.79
C PHE A 24 -4.89 46.01 11.50
N LYS A 25 -4.66 47.11 12.25
CA LYS A 25 -5.37 48.38 12.03
C LYS A 25 -5.13 48.95 10.63
N LYS A 26 -3.90 48.88 10.13
CA LYS A 26 -3.58 49.35 8.78
C LYS A 26 -4.17 48.44 7.70
N PHE A 27 -4.18 47.13 7.93
CA PHE A 27 -4.85 46.18 7.04
C PHE A 27 -6.35 46.47 6.98
N ASP A 28 -7.02 46.66 8.12
CA ASP A 28 -8.44 47.00 8.19
C ASP A 28 -8.76 48.32 7.47
N SER A 29 -7.91 49.34 7.65
CA SER A 29 -8.07 50.62 6.95
C SER A 29 -7.98 50.48 5.43
N LEU A 30 -7.05 49.67 4.92
CA LEU A 30 -6.89 49.41 3.48
C LEU A 30 -8.03 48.55 2.94
N PHE A 31 -8.55 47.63 3.76
CA PHE A 31 -9.70 46.81 3.39
C PHE A 31 -10.99 47.64 3.32
N GLN A 32 -11.16 48.62 4.22
CA GLN A 32 -12.29 49.56 4.21
C GLN A 32 -12.20 50.59 3.08
N SER A 33 -10.98 51.00 2.67
CA SER A 33 -10.79 51.92 1.54
C SER A 33 -11.01 51.26 0.17
N GLY A 34 -11.12 49.92 0.13
CA GLY A 34 -11.26 49.16 -1.11
C GLY A 34 -9.93 48.85 -1.82
N ASP A 35 -8.79 49.20 -1.21
CA ASP A 35 -7.44 48.98 -1.76
C ASP A 35 -6.93 47.56 -1.45
N PHE A 36 -7.63 46.55 -1.98
CA PHE A 36 -7.34 45.14 -1.69
C PHE A 36 -5.94 44.68 -2.14
N ILE A 37 -5.38 45.30 -3.18
CA ILE A 37 -4.02 44.98 -3.69
C ILE A 37 -2.95 45.42 -2.67
N GLN A 38 -3.03 46.65 -2.16
CA GLN A 38 -2.09 47.13 -1.14
C GLN A 38 -2.29 46.40 0.20
N ALA A 39 -3.52 46.02 0.53
CA ALA A 39 -3.80 45.19 1.69
C ALA A 39 -3.12 43.81 1.56
N ALA A 40 -3.12 43.22 0.37
CA ALA A 40 -2.43 41.95 0.09
C ALA A 40 -0.90 42.08 0.22
N GLU A 41 -0.31 43.15 -0.32
CA GLU A 41 1.12 43.43 -0.15
C GLU A 41 1.51 43.62 1.32
N LEU A 42 0.68 44.33 2.10
CA LEU A 42 0.91 44.52 3.54
C LEU A 42 0.84 43.20 4.30
N ALA A 43 -0.15 42.35 3.97
CA ALA A 43 -0.33 41.05 4.61
C ALA A 43 0.82 40.08 4.29
N ALA A 44 1.31 40.07 3.05
CA ALA A 44 2.45 39.25 2.64
C ALA A 44 3.77 39.69 3.31
N ASN A 45 4.02 41.01 3.36
CA ASN A 45 5.25 41.58 3.93
C ASN A 45 5.24 41.74 5.46
N ALA A 46 4.19 41.29 6.15
CA ALA A 46 4.09 41.46 7.59
C ALA A 46 5.21 40.69 8.32
N PRO A 47 5.91 41.32 9.29
CA PRO A 47 6.98 40.67 10.03
C PRO A 47 6.46 39.44 10.77
N LYS A 48 7.26 38.37 10.84
CA LYS A 48 6.88 37.07 11.43
C LYS A 48 5.60 36.42 10.86
N GLY A 49 5.07 36.90 9.74
CA GLY A 49 3.84 36.37 9.16
C GLY A 49 2.61 36.59 10.04
N ILE A 50 2.56 37.67 10.84
CA ILE A 50 1.43 37.99 11.73
C ILE A 50 0.08 38.00 10.99
N LEU A 51 0.08 38.48 9.74
CA LEU A 51 -1.11 38.53 8.90
C LEU A 51 -1.31 37.30 8.00
N ARG A 52 -0.40 36.32 8.01
CA ARG A 52 -0.51 35.04 7.26
C ARG A 52 -1.37 34.04 8.04
N THR A 53 -2.59 34.45 8.35
CA THR A 53 -3.57 33.68 9.12
C THR A 53 -4.74 33.24 8.24
N PRO A 54 -5.44 32.15 8.61
CA PRO A 54 -6.65 31.74 7.90
C PRO A 54 -7.74 32.83 7.89
N GLN A 55 -7.77 33.69 8.91
CA GLN A 55 -8.73 34.80 8.99
C GLN A 55 -8.51 35.84 7.88
N THR A 56 -7.25 36.19 7.60
CA THR A 56 -6.90 37.10 6.50
C THR A 56 -7.34 36.54 5.16
N ILE A 57 -7.10 35.24 4.92
CA ILE A 57 -7.50 34.56 3.68
C ILE A 57 -9.02 34.52 3.54
N GLN A 58 -9.76 34.21 4.61
CA GLN A 58 -11.23 34.23 4.60
C GLN A 58 -11.80 35.61 4.25
N ARG A 59 -11.20 36.69 4.74
CA ARG A 59 -11.61 38.06 4.37
C ARG A 59 -11.40 38.32 2.87
N PHE A 60 -10.25 37.91 2.31
CA PHE A 60 -10.03 38.00 0.86
C PHE A 60 -10.99 37.11 0.06
N GLN A 61 -11.37 35.94 0.59
CA GLN A 61 -12.35 35.06 -0.05
C GLN A 61 -13.76 35.63 -0.06
N GLN A 62 -14.20 36.26 1.03
CA GLN A 62 -15.52 36.92 1.07
C GLN A 62 -15.62 38.04 0.02
N MET A 63 -14.50 38.70 -0.26
CA MET A 63 -14.42 39.74 -1.29
C MET A 63 -14.11 39.21 -2.69
N SER A 64 -14.01 37.89 -2.89
CA SER A 64 -13.69 37.28 -4.19
C SER A 64 -14.74 37.57 -5.28
N THR A 65 -15.98 37.92 -4.89
CA THR A 65 -17.05 38.35 -5.80
C THR A 65 -16.83 39.77 -6.33
N VAL A 66 -16.17 40.63 -5.54
CA VAL A 66 -15.94 42.05 -5.85
C VAL A 66 -14.56 42.26 -6.48
N ALA A 67 -13.55 41.52 -6.01
CA ALA A 67 -12.17 41.62 -6.48
C ALA A 67 -11.54 40.21 -6.63
N PRO A 68 -11.88 39.47 -7.70
CA PRO A 68 -11.36 38.11 -7.93
C PRO A 68 -9.83 38.06 -8.08
N SER A 69 -9.20 39.17 -8.46
CA SER A 69 -7.75 39.30 -8.63
C SER A 69 -6.98 39.50 -7.33
N ALA A 70 -7.61 40.00 -6.26
CA ALA A 70 -6.90 40.34 -5.02
C ALA A 70 -6.29 39.13 -4.32
N LEU A 71 -7.05 38.03 -4.23
CA LEU A 71 -6.59 36.78 -3.64
C LEU A 71 -5.50 36.09 -4.49
N SER A 72 -5.63 36.15 -5.82
CA SER A 72 -4.59 35.64 -6.72
C SER A 72 -3.30 36.45 -6.61
N HIS A 73 -3.42 37.77 -6.45
CA HIS A 73 -2.26 38.67 -6.27
C HIS A 73 -1.57 38.45 -4.92
N TYR A 74 -2.34 38.29 -3.85
CA TYR A 74 -1.82 37.91 -2.52
C TYR A 74 -0.97 36.63 -2.59
N PHE A 75 -1.50 35.58 -3.21
CA PHE A 75 -0.76 34.33 -3.35
C PHE A 75 0.42 34.43 -4.32
N GLY A 76 0.33 35.24 -5.37
CA GLY A 76 1.47 35.53 -6.26
C GLY A 76 2.65 36.12 -5.50
N ILE A 77 2.40 37.16 -4.69
CA ILE A 77 3.44 37.77 -3.86
C ILE A 77 4.03 36.76 -2.87
N LEU A 78 3.18 35.98 -2.19
CA LEU A 78 3.66 34.97 -1.24
C LEU A 78 4.52 33.88 -1.90
N LEU A 79 4.14 33.43 -3.09
CA LEU A 79 4.89 32.42 -3.87
C LEU A 79 6.24 32.94 -4.38
N ASP A 80 6.39 34.26 -4.51
CA ASP A 80 7.65 34.91 -4.85
C ASP A 80 8.54 35.13 -3.61
N GLN A 81 7.92 35.32 -2.43
CA GLN A 81 8.62 35.53 -1.16
C GLN A 81 9.14 34.23 -0.52
N GLY A 82 8.44 33.11 -0.67
CA GLY A 82 8.88 31.85 -0.10
C GLY A 82 7.83 30.75 -0.09
N GLN A 83 7.92 29.87 0.91
CA GLN A 83 7.04 28.72 1.07
C GLN A 83 5.68 29.14 1.66
N LEU A 84 4.60 28.61 1.09
CA LEU A 84 3.24 28.75 1.60
C LEU A 84 3.00 27.81 2.77
N ASN A 85 2.20 28.24 3.74
CA ASN A 85 1.79 27.39 4.86
C ASN A 85 0.72 26.36 4.42
N LYS A 86 0.35 25.43 5.31
CA LYS A 86 -0.68 24.40 5.04
C LYS A 86 -2.00 24.98 4.52
N PHE A 87 -2.50 26.05 5.14
CA PHE A 87 -3.80 26.64 4.79
C PHE A 87 -3.74 27.40 3.47
N GLU A 88 -2.70 28.19 3.25
CA GLU A 88 -2.45 28.91 2.00
C GLU A 88 -2.28 27.94 0.84
N SER A 89 -1.54 26.84 1.05
CA SER A 89 -1.36 25.80 0.03
C SER A 89 -2.71 25.17 -0.38
N LEU A 90 -3.60 24.91 0.59
CA LEU A 90 -4.96 24.41 0.32
C LEU A 90 -5.78 25.42 -0.49
N GLU A 91 -5.82 26.67 -0.06
CA GLU A 91 -6.65 27.70 -0.70
C GLU A 91 -6.14 28.09 -2.10
N VAL A 92 -4.83 28.05 -2.33
CA VAL A 92 -4.25 28.22 -3.68
C VAL A 92 -4.61 27.05 -4.60
N CYS A 93 -4.60 25.83 -4.08
CA CYS A 93 -4.81 24.64 -4.90
C CYS A 93 -6.27 24.46 -5.32
N LYS A 94 -7.25 24.85 -4.49
CA LYS A 94 -8.69 24.76 -4.82
C LYS A 94 -9.06 25.36 -6.20
N PRO A 95 -8.80 26.65 -6.50
CA PRO A 95 -9.15 27.22 -7.80
C PRO A 95 -8.30 26.63 -8.93
N VAL A 96 -7.03 26.30 -8.68
CA VAL A 96 -6.14 25.71 -9.69
C VAL A 96 -6.63 24.34 -10.14
N LEU A 97 -7.12 23.53 -9.20
CA LEU A 97 -7.73 22.22 -9.46
C LEU A 97 -9.07 22.35 -10.17
N GLN A 98 -9.93 23.31 -9.77
CA GLN A 98 -11.20 23.60 -10.47
C GLN A 98 -10.98 23.98 -11.94
N HIS A 99 -9.97 24.80 -12.20
CA HIS A 99 -9.58 25.19 -13.57
C HIS A 99 -8.73 24.14 -14.29
N LYS A 100 -8.52 22.95 -13.70
CA LYS A 100 -7.71 21.84 -14.24
C LYS A 100 -6.28 22.25 -14.67
N ARG A 101 -5.71 23.29 -14.04
CA ARG A 101 -4.34 23.78 -14.32
C ARG A 101 -3.27 22.97 -13.57
N LYS A 102 -3.20 21.67 -13.86
CA LYS A 102 -2.29 20.72 -13.18
C LYS A 102 -0.81 21.09 -13.29
N SER A 103 -0.40 21.69 -14.41
CA SER A 103 0.99 22.09 -14.66
C SER A 103 1.53 23.11 -13.65
N LEU A 104 0.68 24.01 -13.14
CA LEU A 104 1.08 24.97 -12.10
C LEU A 104 1.37 24.27 -10.78
N LEU A 105 0.51 23.31 -10.41
CA LEU A 105 0.67 22.55 -9.18
C LEU A 105 1.94 21.68 -9.22
N GLU A 106 2.22 21.04 -10.35
CA GLU A 106 3.48 20.31 -10.57
C GLU A 106 4.70 21.22 -10.43
N LYS A 107 4.65 22.44 -10.97
CA LYS A 107 5.74 23.41 -10.85
C LYS A 107 5.96 23.81 -9.40
N TRP A 108 4.90 24.15 -8.66
CA TRP A 108 5.02 24.56 -7.26
C TRP A 108 5.48 23.43 -6.34
N LEU A 109 5.08 22.18 -6.62
CA LEU A 109 5.58 21.01 -5.90
C LEU A 109 7.05 20.69 -6.22
N LYS A 110 7.53 20.96 -7.44
CA LYS A 110 8.95 20.81 -7.79
C LYS A 110 9.84 21.89 -7.19
N GLU A 111 9.30 23.10 -7.03
CA GLU A 111 10.00 24.24 -6.42
C GLU A 111 9.89 24.25 -4.88
N ASP A 112 9.29 23.22 -4.27
CA ASP A 112 9.03 23.10 -2.82
C ASP A 112 8.35 24.35 -2.21
N LYS A 113 7.52 25.03 -3.00
CA LYS A 113 6.80 26.26 -2.60
C LYS A 113 5.57 26.01 -1.75
N LEU A 114 5.07 24.78 -1.72
CA LEU A 114 3.85 24.41 -1.00
C LEU A 114 4.21 23.58 0.23
N GLU A 115 3.60 23.89 1.36
CA GLU A 115 3.61 22.99 2.50
C GLU A 115 2.55 21.90 2.28
N CYS A 116 3.03 20.66 2.11
CA CYS A 116 2.17 19.52 1.82
C CYS A 116 1.49 19.01 3.09
N SER A 117 0.18 18.75 3.01
CA SER A 117 -0.64 18.20 4.10
C SER A 117 -1.49 17.03 3.61
N GLU A 118 -2.07 16.28 4.54
CA GLU A 118 -3.03 15.20 4.23
C GLU A 118 -4.24 15.74 3.45
N GLU A 119 -4.83 16.84 3.95
CA GLU A 119 -5.99 17.49 3.33
C GLU A 119 -5.69 17.94 1.89
N LEU A 120 -4.47 18.41 1.63
CA LEU A 120 -4.06 18.81 0.29
C LEU A 120 -3.96 17.60 -0.63
N GLY A 121 -3.39 16.50 -0.13
CA GLY A 121 -3.34 15.24 -0.86
C GLY A 121 -4.74 14.72 -1.21
N ASP A 122 -5.69 14.77 -0.28
CA ASP A 122 -7.07 14.31 -0.49
C ASP A 122 -7.79 15.15 -1.54
N LEU A 123 -7.57 16.47 -1.54
CA LEU A 123 -8.11 17.38 -2.54
C LEU A 123 -7.53 17.09 -3.94
N VAL A 124 -6.21 16.91 -4.03
CA VAL A 124 -5.52 16.64 -5.30
C VAL A 124 -5.90 15.26 -5.85
N LYS A 125 -6.12 14.27 -4.98
CA LYS A 125 -6.48 12.90 -5.35
C LYS A 125 -7.76 12.83 -6.21
N GLN A 126 -8.73 13.71 -5.96
CA GLN A 126 -9.97 13.79 -6.75
C GLN A 126 -9.72 14.16 -8.21
N ALA A 127 -8.64 14.90 -8.49
CA ALA A 127 -8.27 15.33 -9.84
C ALA A 127 -7.17 14.45 -10.45
N ASP A 128 -6.22 13.99 -9.64
CA ASP A 128 -5.10 13.17 -10.07
C ASP A 128 -4.47 12.34 -8.93
N PRO A 129 -4.62 11.00 -8.94
CA PRO A 129 -4.03 10.14 -7.92
C PRO A 129 -2.50 10.09 -7.99
N THR A 130 -1.90 10.31 -9.16
CA THR A 130 -0.43 10.26 -9.32
C THR A 130 0.24 11.48 -8.72
N LEU A 131 -0.38 12.65 -8.89
CA LEU A 131 0.10 13.89 -8.27
C LEU A 131 -0.13 13.86 -6.75
N ALA A 132 -1.27 13.33 -6.30
CA ALA A 132 -1.57 13.18 -4.88
C ALA A 132 -0.52 12.33 -4.15
N LEU A 133 -0.02 11.26 -4.77
CA LEU A 133 1.09 10.47 -4.23
C LEU A 133 2.31 11.34 -3.90
N SER A 134 2.67 12.27 -4.79
CA SER A 134 3.81 13.18 -4.59
C SER A 134 3.58 14.19 -3.46
N VAL A 135 2.32 14.55 -3.20
CA VAL A 135 1.93 15.41 -2.07
C VAL A 135 2.01 14.61 -0.77
N TYR A 136 1.44 13.40 -0.71
CA TYR A 136 1.48 12.56 0.49
C TYR A 136 2.90 12.16 0.90
N LEU A 137 3.79 11.92 -0.07
CA LEU A 137 5.20 11.63 0.18
C LEU A 137 5.91 12.81 0.87
N ARG A 138 5.60 14.04 0.47
CA ARG A 138 6.13 15.27 1.09
C ARG A 138 5.46 15.60 2.42
N ALA A 139 4.16 15.31 2.54
CA ALA A 139 3.39 15.51 3.76
C ALA A 139 3.76 14.51 4.88
N ASN A 140 4.55 13.48 4.56
CA ASN A 140 4.96 12.41 5.48
C ASN A 140 3.75 11.71 6.13
N VAL A 141 2.79 11.27 5.31
CA VAL A 141 1.59 10.53 5.76
C VAL A 141 1.62 9.10 5.20
N PRO A 142 2.32 8.15 5.87
CA PRO A 142 2.52 6.80 5.34
C PRO A 142 1.25 6.02 4.98
N PRO A 143 0.16 6.06 5.78
CA PRO A 143 -1.06 5.30 5.46
C PRO A 143 -1.64 5.67 4.08
N LYS A 144 -1.71 6.98 3.78
CA LYS A 144 -2.24 7.49 2.50
C LYS A 144 -1.30 7.22 1.33
N VAL A 145 0.02 7.29 1.55
CA VAL A 145 1.02 6.92 0.54
C VAL A 145 0.84 5.46 0.12
N VAL A 146 0.72 4.55 1.10
CA VAL A 146 0.52 3.12 0.84
C VAL A 146 -0.80 2.88 0.11
N GLN A 147 -1.88 3.55 0.51
CA GLN A 147 -3.16 3.48 -0.19
C GLN A 147 -3.04 3.94 -1.65
N CYS A 148 -2.38 5.06 -1.91
CA CYS A 148 -2.16 5.56 -3.27
C CYS A 148 -1.28 4.62 -4.10
N PHE A 149 -0.26 3.99 -3.51
CA PHE A 149 0.52 2.96 -4.21
C PHE A 149 -0.32 1.74 -4.58
N ALA A 150 -1.21 1.31 -3.68
CA ALA A 150 -2.12 0.19 -3.94
C ALA A 150 -3.11 0.53 -5.07
N GLU A 151 -3.70 1.73 -5.05
CA GLU A 151 -4.62 2.19 -6.10
C GLU A 151 -3.94 2.38 -7.47
N THR A 152 -2.67 2.77 -7.48
CA THR A 152 -1.88 2.94 -8.72
C THR A 152 -1.21 1.65 -9.20
N GLY A 153 -1.38 0.54 -8.48
CA GLY A 153 -0.81 -0.76 -8.84
C GLY A 153 0.70 -0.92 -8.58
N GLN A 154 1.32 0.00 -7.84
CA GLN A 154 2.78 0.04 -7.62
C GLN A 154 3.19 -0.69 -6.33
N PHE A 155 2.76 -1.93 -6.17
CA PHE A 155 2.93 -2.70 -4.92
C PHE A 155 4.39 -2.96 -4.53
N GLN A 156 5.28 -3.13 -5.51
CA GLN A 156 6.71 -3.31 -5.25
C GLN A 156 7.32 -2.12 -4.48
N LYS A 157 6.82 -0.90 -4.72
CA LYS A 157 7.30 0.30 -4.04
C LYS A 157 6.77 0.45 -2.61
N ILE A 158 5.66 -0.22 -2.27
CA ILE A 158 5.08 -0.19 -0.92
C ILE A 158 6.08 -0.71 0.10
N ILE A 159 6.71 -1.86 -0.17
CA ILE A 159 7.67 -2.48 0.75
C ILE A 159 8.91 -1.60 0.92
N VAL A 160 9.44 -1.07 -0.19
CA VAL A 160 10.60 -0.16 -0.18
C VAL A 160 10.32 1.10 0.63
N TYR A 161 9.15 1.70 0.44
CA TYR A 161 8.72 2.87 1.19
C TYR A 161 8.51 2.56 2.68
N ALA A 162 7.75 1.51 2.99
CA ALA A 162 7.47 1.05 4.35
C ALA A 162 8.75 0.89 5.18
N LYS A 163 9.77 0.19 4.62
CA LYS A 163 11.08 0.04 5.25
C LYS A 163 11.82 1.37 5.43
N LYS A 164 11.77 2.26 4.43
CA LYS A 164 12.47 3.55 4.49
C LYS A 164 11.92 4.48 5.58
N VAL A 165 10.61 4.46 5.79
CA VAL A 165 9.95 5.32 6.79
C VAL A 165 9.75 4.60 8.14
N GLY A 166 10.04 3.29 8.22
CA GLY A 166 9.80 2.49 9.42
C GLY A 166 8.31 2.30 9.72
N TYR A 167 7.45 2.35 8.70
CA TYR A 167 6.00 2.17 8.84
C TYR A 167 5.59 0.76 8.41
N THR A 168 4.85 0.06 9.25
CA THR A 168 4.34 -1.29 8.98
C THR A 168 2.85 -1.25 8.62
N PRO A 169 2.48 -1.28 7.32
CA PRO A 169 1.09 -1.38 6.91
C PRO A 169 0.53 -2.79 7.17
N ASP A 170 -0.80 -2.91 7.12
CA ASP A 170 -1.46 -4.21 7.06
C ASP A 170 -1.26 -4.85 5.67
N TYR A 171 -0.19 -5.64 5.56
CA TYR A 171 0.19 -6.32 4.32
C TYR A 171 -0.84 -7.38 3.89
N ILE A 172 -1.54 -8.01 4.82
CA ILE A 172 -2.55 -9.03 4.51
C ILE A 172 -3.78 -8.38 3.88
N PHE A 173 -4.24 -7.26 4.43
CA PHE A 173 -5.31 -6.48 3.81
C PHE A 173 -4.93 -6.00 2.39
N LEU A 174 -3.69 -5.54 2.19
CA LEU A 174 -3.19 -5.15 0.87
C LEU A 174 -3.13 -6.35 -0.09
N LEU A 175 -2.65 -7.50 0.38
CA LEU A 175 -2.59 -8.73 -0.40
C LEU A 175 -4.00 -9.15 -0.85
N HIS A 176 -4.98 -9.17 0.06
CA HIS A 176 -6.36 -9.51 -0.28
C HIS A 176 -6.98 -8.60 -1.35
N ASN A 177 -6.71 -7.30 -1.27
CA ASN A 177 -7.18 -6.36 -2.27
C ASN A 177 -6.50 -6.59 -3.62
N LEU A 178 -5.19 -6.87 -3.61
CA LEU A 178 -4.42 -7.12 -4.82
C LEU A 178 -4.84 -8.41 -5.50
N THR A 179 -4.97 -9.52 -4.77
CA THR A 179 -5.35 -10.82 -5.32
C THR A 179 -6.74 -10.82 -5.94
N ARG A 180 -7.64 -9.95 -5.46
CA ARG A 180 -8.98 -9.73 -6.05
C ARG A 180 -8.92 -9.02 -7.42
N ILE A 181 -7.94 -8.13 -7.62
CA ILE A 181 -7.77 -7.38 -8.86
C ILE A 181 -6.92 -8.17 -9.84
N ASN A 182 -5.78 -8.70 -9.37
CA ASN A 182 -4.83 -9.46 -10.15
C ASN A 182 -4.13 -10.51 -9.26
N PRO A 183 -4.46 -11.80 -9.41
CA PRO A 183 -3.92 -12.86 -8.56
C PRO A 183 -2.41 -13.08 -8.79
N ASP A 184 -1.90 -12.87 -10.00
CA ASP A 184 -0.48 -13.09 -10.34
C ASP A 184 0.41 -12.00 -9.73
N GLN A 185 -0.06 -10.74 -9.72
CA GLN A 185 0.63 -9.68 -8.98
C GLN A 185 0.55 -9.92 -7.47
N GLY A 186 -0.56 -10.47 -6.99
CA GLY A 186 -0.70 -10.90 -5.60
C GLY A 186 0.35 -11.94 -5.20
N LEU A 187 0.61 -12.92 -6.05
CA LEU A 187 1.66 -13.91 -5.87
C LEU A 187 3.05 -13.26 -5.76
N GLN A 188 3.40 -12.36 -6.69
CA GLN A 188 4.69 -11.65 -6.62
C GLN A 188 4.83 -10.83 -5.35
N PHE A 189 3.76 -10.13 -4.94
CA PHE A 189 3.76 -9.35 -3.71
C PHE A 189 3.93 -10.25 -2.48
N ALA A 190 3.21 -11.36 -2.40
CA ALA A 190 3.36 -12.35 -1.34
C ALA A 190 4.78 -12.92 -1.24
N GLN A 191 5.40 -13.25 -2.37
CA GLN A 191 6.80 -13.70 -2.41
C GLN A 191 7.75 -12.63 -1.84
N MET A 192 7.56 -11.36 -2.20
CA MET A 192 8.39 -10.27 -1.69
C MET A 192 8.25 -10.07 -0.18
N LEU A 193 7.07 -10.33 0.41
CA LEU A 193 6.84 -10.17 1.85
C LEU A 193 7.59 -11.20 2.71
N VAL A 194 7.94 -12.35 2.12
CA VAL A 194 8.54 -13.50 2.82
C VAL A 194 10.02 -13.68 2.47
N GLN A 195 10.50 -13.07 1.38
CA GLN A 195 11.89 -13.20 0.93
C GLN A 195 12.94 -12.52 1.83
N ASP A 196 12.55 -11.56 2.65
CA ASP A 196 13.48 -10.86 3.54
C ASP A 196 14.02 -11.74 4.69
N GLN A 197 15.21 -11.40 5.21
CA GLN A 197 15.82 -12.11 6.35
C GLN A 197 14.89 -12.16 7.57
N GLU A 198 14.10 -11.11 7.76
CA GLU A 198 12.97 -11.07 8.68
C GLU A 198 11.70 -10.99 7.84
N PRO A 199 10.87 -12.06 7.81
CA PRO A 199 9.65 -12.04 7.03
C PRO A 199 8.70 -10.98 7.60
N LEU A 200 8.17 -10.13 6.70
CA LEU A 200 7.25 -9.05 7.08
C LEU A 200 5.88 -9.58 7.49
N VAL A 201 5.56 -10.79 7.04
CA VAL A 201 4.30 -11.46 7.24
C VAL A 201 4.56 -12.94 7.48
N ASP A 202 3.77 -13.53 8.38
CA ASP A 202 3.80 -14.97 8.62
C ASP A 202 3.29 -15.76 7.40
N LEU A 203 3.97 -16.86 7.10
CA LEU A 203 3.68 -17.70 5.96
C LEU A 203 2.26 -18.26 6.01
N GLU A 204 1.81 -18.67 7.19
CA GLU A 204 0.46 -19.21 7.40
C GLU A 204 -0.62 -18.18 7.05
N GLN A 205 -0.40 -16.90 7.34
CA GLN A 205 -1.34 -15.83 7.03
C GLN A 205 -1.45 -15.61 5.52
N VAL A 206 -0.33 -15.66 4.80
CA VAL A 206 -0.32 -15.56 3.34
C VAL A 206 -1.05 -16.74 2.70
N VAL A 207 -0.78 -17.96 3.17
CA VAL A 207 -1.48 -19.17 2.69
C VAL A 207 -2.97 -19.06 2.93
N LYS A 208 -3.38 -18.65 4.14
CA LYS A 208 -4.79 -18.42 4.46
C LYS A 208 -5.40 -17.37 3.52
N ALA A 209 -4.71 -16.28 3.23
CA ALA A 209 -5.21 -15.22 2.36
C ALA A 209 -5.52 -15.71 0.93
N PHE A 210 -4.65 -16.56 0.35
CA PHE A 210 -4.92 -17.19 -0.95
C PHE A 210 -6.07 -18.21 -0.87
N MET A 211 -6.10 -19.02 0.19
CA MET A 211 -7.13 -20.04 0.39
C MET A 211 -8.53 -19.46 0.57
N ASP A 212 -8.66 -18.38 1.33
CA ASP A 212 -9.93 -17.69 1.58
C ASP A 212 -10.54 -17.13 0.27
N GLN A 213 -9.71 -16.92 -0.76
CA GLN A 213 -10.14 -16.49 -2.10
C GLN A 213 -10.20 -17.63 -3.14
N GLY A 214 -9.91 -18.87 -2.74
CA GLY A 214 -9.91 -20.03 -3.64
C GLY A 214 -8.77 -20.05 -4.66
N LEU A 215 -7.69 -19.26 -4.44
CA LEU A 215 -6.55 -19.12 -5.35
C LEU A 215 -5.53 -20.25 -5.15
N VAL A 216 -5.96 -21.49 -5.43
CA VAL A 216 -5.17 -22.71 -5.20
C VAL A 216 -3.87 -22.71 -6.02
N GLN A 217 -3.92 -22.33 -7.30
CA GLN A 217 -2.75 -22.36 -8.17
C GLN A 217 -1.64 -21.40 -7.69
N GLN A 218 -2.02 -20.18 -7.31
CA GLN A 218 -1.11 -19.17 -6.80
C GLN A 218 -0.57 -19.59 -5.42
N CYS A 219 -1.42 -20.11 -4.55
CA CYS A 219 -1.02 -20.67 -3.25
C CYS A 219 0.02 -21.80 -3.43
N THR A 220 -0.22 -22.72 -4.38
CA THR A 220 0.72 -23.79 -4.72
C THR A 220 2.06 -23.24 -5.17
N SER A 221 2.07 -22.31 -6.13
CA SER A 221 3.31 -21.70 -6.61
C SER A 221 4.08 -20.98 -5.48
N PHE A 222 3.36 -20.24 -4.64
CA PHE A 222 3.94 -19.55 -3.49
C PHE A 222 4.60 -20.53 -2.51
N LEU A 223 3.87 -21.59 -2.13
CA LEU A 223 4.34 -22.60 -1.18
C LEU A 223 5.50 -23.42 -1.72
N LEU A 224 5.52 -23.74 -3.02
CA LEU A 224 6.65 -24.44 -3.65
C LEU A 224 7.95 -23.63 -3.53
N ASP A 225 7.89 -22.32 -3.74
CA ASP A 225 9.05 -21.44 -3.60
C ASP A 225 9.45 -21.22 -2.12
N ALA A 226 8.46 -21.06 -1.25
CA ALA A 226 8.70 -20.83 0.19
C ALA A 226 9.29 -22.06 0.88
N LEU A 227 8.78 -23.26 0.55
CA LEU A 227 9.14 -24.52 1.20
C LEU A 227 10.31 -25.25 0.52
N LYS A 228 10.98 -24.63 -0.46
CA LYS A 228 12.07 -25.25 -1.23
C LYS A 228 13.24 -25.79 -0.39
N HIS A 229 13.37 -25.33 0.84
CA HIS A 229 14.40 -25.79 1.78
C HIS A 229 14.01 -27.02 2.60
N ASN A 230 12.78 -27.54 2.41
CA ASN A 230 12.25 -28.77 3.02
C ASN A 230 12.52 -28.86 4.53
N ARG A 231 12.21 -27.80 5.28
CA ARG A 231 12.50 -27.75 6.71
C ARG A 231 11.46 -28.53 7.51
N PRO A 232 11.86 -29.26 8.58
CA PRO A 232 10.92 -30.01 9.40
C PRO A 232 9.93 -29.13 10.17
N SER A 233 10.33 -27.90 10.53
CA SER A 233 9.44 -26.90 11.15
C SER A 233 8.23 -26.54 10.29
N GLU A 234 8.35 -26.69 8.98
CA GLU A 234 7.33 -26.32 7.99
C GLU A 234 6.50 -27.54 7.52
N GLY A 235 6.63 -28.70 8.18
CA GLY A 235 5.95 -29.94 7.77
C GLY A 235 4.41 -29.84 7.71
N HIS A 236 3.82 -29.03 8.58
CA HIS A 236 2.38 -28.74 8.55
C HIS A 236 1.97 -27.98 7.26
N LEU A 237 2.81 -27.08 6.76
CA LEU A 237 2.58 -26.35 5.51
C LEU A 237 2.79 -27.26 4.28
N GLN A 238 3.77 -28.17 4.35
CA GLN A 238 3.94 -29.22 3.33
C GLN A 238 2.68 -30.10 3.22
N THR A 239 2.13 -30.49 4.38
CA THR A 239 0.88 -31.26 4.44
C THR A 239 -0.25 -30.47 3.81
N ARG A 240 -0.44 -29.21 4.22
CA ARG A 240 -1.49 -28.34 3.69
C ARG A 240 -1.39 -28.08 2.19
N LEU A 241 -0.18 -27.93 1.66
CA LEU A 241 0.08 -27.81 0.22
C LEU A 241 -0.47 -29.03 -0.53
N LEU A 242 -0.15 -30.23 -0.05
CA LEU A 242 -0.58 -31.48 -0.66
C LEU A 242 -2.09 -31.69 -0.51
N GLU A 243 -2.65 -31.43 0.67
CA GLU A 243 -4.11 -31.53 0.92
C GLU A 243 -4.91 -30.67 -0.06
N MET A 244 -4.54 -29.39 -0.19
CA MET A 244 -5.19 -28.45 -1.10
C MET A 244 -5.12 -28.94 -2.55
N ASN A 245 -3.95 -29.38 -3.02
CA ASN A 245 -3.80 -29.86 -4.39
C ASN A 245 -4.51 -31.20 -4.62
N LEU A 246 -4.53 -32.13 -3.66
CA LEU A 246 -5.25 -33.39 -3.80
C LEU A 246 -6.77 -33.19 -3.92
N MET A 247 -7.30 -32.15 -3.27
CA MET A 247 -8.73 -31.83 -3.33
C MET A 247 -9.12 -31.05 -4.59
N SER A 248 -8.25 -30.18 -5.11
CA SER A 248 -8.59 -29.27 -6.22
C SER A 248 -7.94 -29.65 -7.55
N ALA A 249 -6.72 -30.19 -7.54
CA ALA A 249 -5.94 -30.52 -8.73
C ALA A 249 -5.03 -31.76 -8.49
N PRO A 250 -5.59 -32.99 -8.45
CA PRO A 250 -4.84 -34.22 -8.11
C PRO A 250 -3.59 -34.46 -8.95
N GLN A 251 -3.60 -34.06 -10.22
CA GLN A 251 -2.45 -34.19 -11.13
C GLN A 251 -1.24 -33.36 -10.67
N VAL A 252 -1.49 -32.17 -10.11
CA VAL A 252 -0.42 -31.32 -9.57
C VAL A 252 0.15 -31.94 -8.30
N ALA A 253 -0.70 -32.49 -7.43
CA ALA A 253 -0.26 -33.22 -6.24
C ALA A 253 0.58 -34.45 -6.60
N ASP A 254 0.19 -35.24 -7.60
CA ASP A 254 0.95 -36.40 -8.08
C ASP A 254 2.34 -36.00 -8.60
N ALA A 255 2.42 -34.91 -9.38
CA ALA A 255 3.70 -34.37 -9.83
C ALA A 255 4.59 -33.90 -8.67
N ILE A 256 4.01 -33.24 -7.67
CA ILE A 256 4.74 -32.79 -6.48
C ILE A 256 5.31 -33.98 -5.70
N LEU A 257 4.48 -35.01 -5.46
CA LEU A 257 4.87 -36.24 -4.77
C LEU A 257 5.92 -37.04 -5.56
N GLY A 258 5.75 -37.14 -6.88
CA GLY A 258 6.67 -37.83 -7.77
C GLY A 258 8.06 -37.21 -7.83
N ASN A 259 8.15 -35.88 -7.72
CA ASN A 259 9.42 -35.17 -7.66
C ASN A 259 10.12 -35.23 -6.30
N GLN A 260 9.51 -35.86 -5.28
CA GLN A 260 10.07 -36.01 -3.93
C GLN A 260 10.55 -34.69 -3.30
N MET A 261 9.87 -33.59 -3.57
CA MET A 261 10.29 -32.25 -3.12
C MET A 261 10.17 -32.05 -1.60
N PHE A 262 9.32 -32.85 -0.93
CA PHE A 262 8.98 -32.70 0.49
C PHE A 262 9.12 -34.03 1.23
N SER A 263 9.46 -33.99 2.52
CA SER A 263 9.67 -35.20 3.33
C SER A 263 9.04 -35.20 4.72
N HIS A 264 8.54 -34.05 5.18
CA HIS A 264 8.09 -33.84 6.56
C HIS A 264 6.58 -33.68 6.71
N TYR A 265 5.80 -33.95 5.66
CA TYR A 265 4.34 -33.91 5.70
C TYR A 265 3.73 -35.15 6.37
N ASP A 266 2.47 -35.04 6.79
CA ASP A 266 1.71 -36.15 7.37
C ASP A 266 1.39 -37.21 6.30
N ARG A 267 2.19 -38.26 6.27
CA ARG A 267 2.04 -39.37 5.30
C ARG A 267 0.70 -40.08 5.42
N ALA A 268 0.15 -40.24 6.62
CA ALA A 268 -1.10 -40.96 6.81
C ALA A 268 -2.30 -40.18 6.25
N ALA A 269 -2.36 -38.87 6.54
CA ALA A 269 -3.38 -37.99 6.00
C ALA A 269 -3.31 -37.91 4.46
N ILE A 270 -2.09 -37.75 3.91
CA ILE A 270 -1.89 -37.67 2.46
C ILE A 270 -2.23 -38.99 1.76
N ALA A 271 -1.90 -40.15 2.34
CA ALA A 271 -2.25 -41.45 1.76
C ALA A 271 -3.77 -41.61 1.58
N GLN A 272 -4.56 -41.22 2.59
CA GLN A 272 -6.03 -41.27 2.51
C GLN A 272 -6.59 -40.33 1.45
N LEU A 273 -5.99 -39.15 1.27
CA LEU A 273 -6.41 -38.21 0.23
C LEU A 273 -6.01 -38.68 -1.17
N CYS A 274 -4.83 -39.30 -1.33
CA CYS A 274 -4.44 -39.94 -2.59
C CYS A 274 -5.41 -41.06 -2.99
N GLU A 275 -5.87 -41.89 -2.04
CA GLU A 275 -6.87 -42.93 -2.29
C GLU A 275 -8.19 -42.31 -2.80
N LYS A 276 -8.68 -41.26 -2.13
CA LYS A 276 -9.89 -40.52 -2.54
C LYS A 276 -9.76 -39.84 -3.89
N ALA A 277 -8.57 -39.37 -4.23
CA ALA A 277 -8.27 -38.72 -5.51
C ALA A 277 -8.03 -39.72 -6.66
N GLY A 278 -8.07 -41.03 -6.41
CA GLY A 278 -7.81 -42.08 -7.41
C GLY A 278 -6.33 -42.35 -7.67
N LEU A 279 -5.42 -41.74 -6.92
CA LEU A 279 -3.97 -41.93 -7.01
C LEU A 279 -3.52 -43.11 -6.13
N LEU A 280 -4.04 -44.31 -6.45
CA LEU A 280 -3.82 -45.51 -5.63
C LEU A 280 -2.34 -45.89 -5.50
N GLN A 281 -1.54 -45.67 -6.54
CA GLN A 281 -0.09 -45.92 -6.49
C GLN A 281 0.58 -45.06 -5.41
N ARG A 282 0.27 -43.75 -5.37
CA ARG A 282 0.81 -42.83 -4.35
C ARG A 282 0.30 -43.15 -2.96
N ALA A 283 -0.96 -43.55 -2.83
CA ALA A 283 -1.52 -43.97 -1.56
C ALA A 283 -0.76 -45.17 -0.97
N LEU A 284 -0.47 -46.19 -1.80
CA LEU A 284 0.28 -47.39 -1.39
C LEU A 284 1.73 -47.07 -0.99
N GLU A 285 2.39 -46.12 -1.66
CA GLU A 285 3.74 -45.67 -1.28
C GLU A 285 3.79 -45.03 0.11
N HIS A 286 2.66 -44.53 0.61
CA HIS A 286 2.57 -43.76 1.86
C HIS A 286 1.92 -44.53 3.01
N TYR A 287 1.18 -45.60 2.72
CA TYR A 287 0.63 -46.47 3.74
C TYR A 287 1.72 -47.27 4.45
N THR A 288 1.67 -47.22 5.78
CA THR A 288 2.54 -48.02 6.67
C THR A 288 1.77 -49.13 7.38
N ASP A 289 0.44 -49.03 7.46
CA ASP A 289 -0.44 -50.03 8.06
C ASP A 289 -0.84 -51.12 7.03
N LEU A 290 -0.67 -52.37 7.42
CA LEU A 290 -1.03 -53.56 6.64
C LEU A 290 -2.52 -53.61 6.29
N TYR A 291 -3.40 -53.05 7.12
CA TYR A 291 -4.84 -53.02 6.87
C TYR A 291 -5.19 -52.06 5.72
N ASP A 292 -4.60 -50.86 5.70
CA ASP A 292 -4.81 -49.87 4.64
C ASP A 292 -4.19 -50.32 3.32
N ILE A 293 -3.01 -50.98 3.37
CA ILE A 293 -2.39 -51.61 2.20
C ILE A 293 -3.35 -52.66 1.60
N LYS A 294 -3.91 -53.55 2.42
CA LYS A 294 -4.87 -54.56 1.94
C LYS A 294 -6.12 -53.94 1.32
N ARG A 295 -6.70 -52.90 1.95
CA ARG A 295 -7.89 -52.20 1.42
C ARG A 295 -7.61 -51.56 0.06
N ALA A 296 -6.51 -50.82 -0.05
CA ALA A 296 -6.12 -50.18 -1.30
C ALA A 296 -5.77 -51.21 -2.39
N VAL A 297 -5.16 -52.35 -2.01
CA VAL A 297 -4.83 -53.44 -2.94
C VAL A 297 -6.09 -54.14 -3.47
N VAL A 298 -7.15 -54.32 -2.69
CA VAL A 298 -8.40 -54.92 -3.21
C VAL A 298 -9.09 -54.03 -4.25
N ASN A 299 -8.88 -52.71 -4.18
CA ASN A 299 -9.40 -51.76 -5.18
C ASN A 299 -8.51 -51.65 -6.45
N THR A 300 -7.41 -52.41 -6.56
CA THR A 300 -6.44 -52.36 -7.68
C THR A 300 -6.92 -52.93 -9.01
N HIS A 301 -8.13 -53.50 -9.10
CA HIS A 301 -8.70 -54.02 -10.36
C HIS A 301 -8.80 -52.97 -11.49
N LEU A 302 -8.50 -51.70 -11.20
CA LEU A 302 -8.54 -50.53 -12.08
C LEU A 302 -7.14 -49.96 -12.44
N LEU A 303 -6.03 -50.59 -12.04
CA LEU A 303 -4.68 -50.05 -12.27
C LEU A 303 -4.08 -50.43 -13.63
N ASN A 304 -3.29 -49.51 -14.20
CA ASN A 304 -2.52 -49.72 -15.42
C ASN A 304 -1.55 -50.92 -15.28
N HIS A 305 -1.31 -51.59 -16.41
CA HIS A 305 -0.67 -52.90 -16.54
C HIS A 305 0.73 -53.04 -15.91
N GLU A 306 1.40 -51.93 -15.56
CA GLU A 306 2.72 -51.91 -14.93
C GLU A 306 2.67 -52.20 -13.41
N VAL A 307 1.54 -51.95 -12.74
CA VAL A 307 1.40 -52.13 -11.28
C VAL A 307 1.04 -53.57 -10.89
N SER A 308 0.43 -54.33 -11.80
CA SER A 308 0.19 -55.78 -11.61
C SER A 308 1.48 -56.54 -11.29
N THR A 309 2.61 -56.08 -11.82
CA THR A 309 3.95 -56.63 -11.53
C THR A 309 4.41 -56.35 -10.11
N PHE A 310 4.07 -55.20 -9.53
CA PHE A 310 4.47 -54.82 -8.16
C PHE A 310 3.62 -55.55 -7.10
N ALA A 311 2.31 -55.69 -7.33
CA ALA A 311 1.42 -56.48 -6.49
C ALA A 311 1.78 -57.98 -6.53
N CYS A 312 2.14 -58.51 -7.70
CA CYS A 312 2.67 -59.88 -7.82
C CYS A 312 4.00 -60.08 -7.07
N ASN A 313 4.90 -59.09 -7.10
CA ASN A 313 6.18 -59.18 -6.38
C ASN A 313 6.00 -59.09 -4.85
N LEU A 314 5.03 -58.32 -4.35
CA LEU A 314 4.69 -58.32 -2.91
C LEU A 314 4.06 -59.64 -2.46
N ASN A 315 3.20 -60.25 -3.28
CA ASN A 315 2.63 -61.57 -2.98
C ASN A 315 3.69 -62.68 -2.96
N LEU A 316 4.79 -62.54 -3.72
CA LEU A 316 5.92 -63.48 -3.68
C LEU A 316 6.80 -63.30 -2.43
N LEU A 317 6.92 -62.08 -1.88
CA LEU A 317 7.71 -61.81 -0.68
C LEU A 317 7.01 -62.23 0.63
N TYR A 318 5.68 -62.39 0.64
CA TYR A 318 4.91 -62.77 1.84
C TYR A 318 4.40 -64.23 1.85
N VAL A 319 4.72 -65.01 0.82
CA VAL A 319 4.40 -66.46 0.74
C VAL A 319 5.68 -67.32 0.85
N SER A 320 6.80 -66.76 1.31
CA SER A 320 8.00 -67.51 1.69
C SER A 320 8.24 -67.44 3.20
#